data_AF-A0A923XTA2-F1
#
_entry.id   AF-A0A923XTA2-F1
#
_cell.length_a   1.000
_cell.length_b   1.000
_cell.length_c   1.000
_cell.angle_alpha   90.00
_cell.angle_beta   90.00
_cell.angle_gamma   90.00
#
_symmetry.space_group_name_H-M   'P 1'
#
loop_
_entity.id
_entity.type
_entity.pdbx_description
1 polymer ?
#
loop_
_entity_poly.entity_id
_entity_poly.type
_entity_poly.pdbx_seq_one_letter_code
_entity_poly.pdbx_strand_id
1 'polypeptide(L)'
;RRITIPQIMPVIVSMALLSAIWTFNSFDIIYILAQGGPRGGTTTLIIDTYKTAIGNYKFGDGSARAVVIVVLLGAFSLLYLNVLNRVNKHYGVK
;
A
#
# COMPACT_ATOMS: atom_id res chain seq x y z
N ARG A 1 -6.12 -5.23 -32.91
CA ARG A 1 -6.06 -4.86 -31.48
C ARG A 1 -4.85 -5.50 -30.74
N ARG A 2 -3.67 -5.65 -31.39
CA ARG A 2 -2.47 -6.34 -30.85
C ARG A 2 -1.21 -5.45 -30.76
N ILE A 3 -1.33 -4.15 -31.06
CA ILE A 3 -0.17 -3.22 -31.13
C ILE A 3 -0.16 -2.25 -29.94
N THR A 4 -1.32 -1.92 -29.36
CA THR A 4 -1.43 -0.94 -28.28
C THR A 4 -0.91 -1.46 -26.95
N ILE A 5 -1.24 -2.71 -26.57
CA ILE A 5 -0.88 -3.29 -25.25
C ILE A 5 0.64 -3.33 -25.02
N PRO A 6 1.48 -3.76 -25.98
CA PRO A 6 2.94 -3.77 -25.80
C PRO A 6 3.56 -2.38 -25.63
N GLN A 7 3.06 -1.36 -26.34
CA GLN A 7 3.65 -0.01 -26.32
C GLN A 7 3.35 0.77 -25.04
N ILE A 8 2.19 0.53 -24.41
CA ILE A 8 1.81 1.19 -23.15
C ILE A 8 2.22 0.37 -21.91
N MET A 9 2.75 -0.85 -22.09
CA MET A 9 3.16 -1.73 -21.01
C MET A 9 4.10 -1.09 -19.97
N PRO A 10 5.15 -0.31 -20.34
CA PRO A 10 5.99 0.36 -19.34
C PRO A 10 5.22 1.41 -18.52
N VAL A 11 4.26 2.10 -19.13
CA VAL A 11 3.40 3.08 -18.44
C VAL A 11 2.42 2.38 -17.51
N ILE A 12 1.76 1.31 -17.97
CA ILE A 12 0.84 0.51 -17.14
C ILE A 12 1.58 -0.06 -15.92
N VAL A 13 2.80 -0.56 -16.09
CA VAL A 13 3.60 -1.11 -14.99
C VAL A 13 3.97 -0.02 -13.97
N SER A 14 4.36 1.17 -14.45
CA SER A 14 4.67 2.31 -13.57
C SER A 14 3.43 2.87 -12.85
N MET A 15 2.29 2.92 -13.53
CA MET A 15 1.02 3.32 -12.94
C MET A 15 0.48 2.27 -11.97
N ALA A 16 0.68 0.98 -12.24
CA ALA A 16 0.31 -0.09 -11.32
C ALA A 16 1.13 -0.03 -10.02
N LEU A 17 2.42 0.36 -10.10
CA LEU A 17 3.25 0.65 -8.92
C LEU A 17 2.66 1.77 -8.10
N LEU A 18 2.43 2.92 -8.75
CA LEU A 18 1.91 4.10 -8.08
C LEU A 18 0.55 3.78 -7.44
N SER A 19 -0.36 3.15 -8.19
CA SER A 19 -1.67 2.72 -7.71
C SER A 19 -1.58 1.73 -6.55
N ALA A 20 -0.64 0.78 -6.58
CA ALA A 20 -0.42 -0.15 -5.46
C ALA A 20 0.04 0.60 -4.21
N ILE A 21 1.00 1.51 -4.32
CA ILE A 21 1.46 2.34 -3.19
C ILE A 21 0.29 3.14 -2.60
N TRP A 22 -0.49 3.82 -3.45
CA TRP A 22 -1.64 4.60 -3.03
C TRP A 22 -2.73 3.73 -2.39
N THR A 23 -2.98 2.54 -2.92
CA THR A 23 -3.99 1.61 -2.39
C THR A 23 -3.56 1.06 -1.02
N PHE A 24 -2.29 0.71 -0.86
CA PHE A 24 -1.76 0.23 0.43
C PHE A 24 -1.72 1.33 1.50
N ASN A 25 -1.53 2.60 1.12
CA ASN A 25 -1.53 3.74 2.05
C ASN A 25 -2.92 4.38 2.24
N SER A 26 -3.97 3.90 1.55
CA SER A 26 -5.32 4.48 1.60
C SER A 26 -6.00 4.25 2.95
N PHE A 27 -5.62 5.05 3.95
CA PHE A 27 -6.30 5.14 5.23
C PHE A 27 -7.67 5.80 5.11
N ASP A 28 -7.73 6.92 4.38
CA ASP A 28 -8.91 7.79 4.33
C ASP A 28 -10.13 7.10 3.76
N ILE A 29 -9.98 6.41 2.62
CA ILE A 29 -11.08 5.70 1.95
C ILE A 29 -11.68 4.62 2.87
N ILE A 30 -10.84 3.82 3.51
CA ILE A 30 -11.31 2.68 4.33
C ILE A 30 -11.92 3.19 5.65
N TYR A 31 -11.36 4.26 6.22
CA TYR A 31 -11.91 4.89 7.42
C TYR A 31 -13.27 5.56 7.15
N ILE A 32 -13.41 6.29 6.04
CA ILE A 32 -14.67 6.96 5.67
C ILE A 32 -15.77 5.94 5.33
N LEU A 33 -15.46 4.91 4.53
CA LEU A 33 -16.48 3.96 4.07
C LEU A 33 -16.97 3.01 5.18
N ALA A 34 -16.06 2.51 6.01
CA ALA A 34 -16.39 1.40 6.90
C ALA A 34 -16.07 1.67 8.37
N GLN A 35 -15.19 2.63 8.69
CA GLN A 35 -14.61 2.80 10.03
C GLN A 35 -14.12 1.47 10.66
N GLY A 36 -13.81 0.45 9.84
CA GLY A 36 -13.49 -0.91 10.28
C GLY A 36 -14.69 -1.81 10.67
N GLY A 37 -15.91 -1.57 10.19
CA GLY A 37 -17.13 -2.34 10.51
C GLY A 37 -17.62 -3.31 9.41
N PRO A 38 -18.57 -4.23 9.73
CA PRO A 38 -19.08 -4.58 11.06
C PRO A 38 -18.31 -5.80 11.63
N ARG A 39 -17.81 -5.71 12.87
CA ARG A 39 -16.91 -6.68 13.56
C ARG A 39 -15.42 -6.67 13.16
N GLY A 40 -14.88 -5.57 12.68
CA GLY A 40 -13.45 -5.53 12.41
C GLY A 40 -13.02 -6.18 11.09
N GLY A 41 -13.94 -6.72 10.29
CA GLY A 41 -13.63 -7.40 9.03
C GLY A 41 -12.95 -6.51 7.97
N THR A 42 -13.10 -5.19 8.10
CA THR A 42 -12.45 -4.17 7.26
C THR A 42 -11.39 -3.38 8.02
N THR A 43 -11.02 -3.80 9.25
CA THR A 43 -9.99 -3.12 10.03
C THR A 43 -8.62 -3.48 9.49
N THR A 44 -8.07 -2.58 8.68
CA THR A 44 -6.67 -2.66 8.26
C THR A 44 -5.75 -2.26 9.41
N LEU A 45 -4.47 -2.65 9.31
CA LEU A 45 -3.43 -2.33 10.28
C LEU A 45 -3.39 -0.83 10.64
N ILE A 46 -3.68 0.04 9.66
CA ILE A 46 -3.70 1.50 9.83
C ILE A 46 -4.91 1.95 10.65
N ILE A 47 -6.10 1.38 10.43
CA ILE A 47 -7.32 1.71 11.19
C ILE A 47 -7.18 1.29 12.66
N ASP A 48 -6.63 0.11 12.91
CA ASP A 48 -6.38 -0.38 14.27
C ASP A 48 -5.39 0.51 15.04
N THR A 49 -4.34 0.94 14.36
CA THR A 49 -3.34 1.86 14.92
C THR A 49 -3.96 3.21 15.24
N TYR A 50 -4.78 3.76 14.34
CA TYR A 50 -5.50 5.02 14.58
C TYR A 50 -6.44 4.93 15.78
N LYS A 51 -7.26 3.87 15.86
CA LYS A 51 -8.16 3.64 17.00
C LYS A 51 -7.40 3.49 18.32
N THR A 52 -6.23 2.87 18.30
CA THR A 52 -5.43 2.65 19.52
C THR A 52 -4.67 3.91 19.94
N ALA A 53 -4.05 4.61 18.98
CA ALA A 53 -3.27 5.82 19.25
C ALA A 53 -4.16 6.99 19.68
N ILE A 54 -5.21 7.26 18.90
CA ILE A 54 -6.06 8.45 19.07
C ILE A 54 -7.37 8.11 19.78
N GLY A 55 -7.99 6.97 19.49
CA GLY A 55 -9.26 6.57 20.11
C GLY A 55 -9.12 6.16 21.59
N ASN A 56 -8.07 5.41 21.93
CA ASN A 56 -7.82 4.93 23.30
C ASN A 56 -6.80 5.78 24.07
N TYR A 57 -6.31 6.88 23.50
CA TYR A 57 -5.24 7.73 24.06
C TYR A 57 -3.95 6.97 24.43
N LYS A 58 -3.72 5.79 23.85
CA LYS A 58 -2.53 4.96 24.09
C LYS A 58 -1.48 5.26 23.02
N PHE A 59 -0.85 6.43 23.13
CA PHE A 59 0.14 6.89 22.15
C PHE A 59 1.39 6.00 22.09
N GLY A 60 1.79 5.37 23.20
CA GLY A 60 2.92 4.44 23.23
C GLY A 60 2.66 3.18 22.40
N ASP A 61 1.54 2.50 22.64
CA ASP A 61 1.12 1.33 21.86
C ASP A 61 0.85 1.70 20.40
N GLY A 62 0.25 2.87 20.15
CA GLY A 62 0.01 3.41 18.82
C GLY A 62 1.31 3.63 18.03
N SER A 63 2.34 4.17 18.68
CA SER A 63 3.65 4.42 18.06
C SER A 63 4.36 3.11 17.70
N ALA A 64 4.31 2.10 18.58
CA ALA A 64 4.88 0.79 18.30
C ALA A 64 4.24 0.12 17.06
N ARG A 65 2.90 0.19 16.95
CA ARG A 65 2.17 -0.33 15.78
C ARG A 65 2.49 0.46 14.51
N ALA A 66 2.63 1.78 14.61
CA ALA A 66 3.04 2.62 13.48
C ALA A 66 4.43 2.25 12.94
N VAL A 67 5.40 1.99 13.82
CA VAL A 67 6.75 1.55 13.40
C VAL A 67 6.70 0.18 12.71
N VAL A 68 5.92 -0.77 13.24
CA VAL A 68 5.72 -2.08 12.59
C VAL A 68 5.11 -1.93 11.19
N ILE A 69 4.12 -1.05 11.03
CA ILE A 69 3.52 -0.73 9.73
C ILE A 69 4.56 -0.17 8.75
N VAL A 70 5.40 0.76 9.21
CA VAL A 70 6.47 1.34 8.39
C VAL A 70 7.46 0.28 7.92
N VAL A 71 7.87 -0.64 8.80
CA VAL A 71 8.79 -1.72 8.43
C VAL A 71 8.16 -2.68 7.42
N LEU A 72 6.89 -3.05 7.62
CA LEU A 72 6.16 -3.97 6.73
C LEU A 72 5.93 -3.34 5.35
N LEU A 73 5.50 -2.07 5.31
CA LEU A 73 5.35 -1.32 4.05
C LEU A 73 6.70 -1.08 3.37
N GLY A 74 7.75 -0.79 4.13
CA GLY A 74 9.11 -0.65 3.61
C GLY A 74 9.60 -1.94 2.96
N ALA A 75 9.40 -3.08 3.62
CA ALA A 75 9.74 -4.39 3.07
C ALA A 75 8.92 -4.71 1.80
N PHE A 76 7.61 -4.43 1.82
CA PHE A 76 6.75 -4.61 0.64
C PHE A 76 7.18 -3.72 -0.53
N SER A 77 7.49 -2.46 -0.25
CA SER A 77 8.01 -1.49 -1.23
C SER A 77 9.33 -1.97 -1.83
N LEU A 78 10.27 -2.42 -1.01
CA LEU A 78 11.55 -2.98 -1.48
C LEU A 78 11.33 -4.24 -2.34
N LEU A 79 10.46 -5.16 -1.93
CA LEU A 79 10.14 -6.36 -2.70
C LEU A 79 9.50 -6.00 -4.04
N TYR A 80 8.57 -5.04 -4.02
CA TYR A 80 7.95 -4.52 -5.23
C TYR A 80 8.98 -3.87 -6.16
N LEU A 81 9.88 -3.02 -5.65
CA LEU A 81 10.96 -2.40 -6.44
C LEU A 81 11.90 -3.45 -7.03
N ASN A 82 12.18 -4.55 -6.31
CA ASN A 82 12.96 -5.66 -6.82
C ASN A 82 12.25 -6.41 -7.97
N VAL A 83 10.95 -6.68 -7.83
CA VAL A 83 10.13 -7.28 -8.90
C VAL A 83 10.04 -6.34 -10.10
N LEU A 84 9.83 -5.05 -9.86
CA LEU A 84 9.79 -4.01 -10.87
C LEU A 84 11.11 -3.90 -11.63
N ASN A 85 12.24 -3.88 -10.93
CA ASN A 85 13.57 -3.87 -11.55
C ASN A 85 13.79 -5.09 -12.45
N ARG A 86 13.26 -6.26 -12.08
CA ARG A 86 13.28 -7.45 -12.94
C ARG A 86 12.39 -7.30 -14.17
N VAL A 87 11.19 -6.75 -14.02
CA VAL A 87 10.26 -6.51 -15.14
C VAL A 87 10.79 -5.43 -16.08
N ASN A 88 11.31 -4.32 -15.55
CA ASN A 88 11.89 -3.24 -16.34
C ASN A 88 13.14 -3.72 -17.12
N LYS A 89 13.97 -4.57 -16.49
CA LYS A 89 15.10 -5.23 -17.18
C LYS A 89 14.64 -6.14 -18.32
N HIS A 90 13.44 -6.71 -18.24
CA HIS A 90 12.87 -7.56 -19.29
C HIS A 90 12.24 -6.75 -20.44
N TYR A 91 11.74 -5.55 -20.17
CA TYR A 91 11.14 -4.65 -21.17
C TYR A 91 12.08 -3.55 -21.67
N GLY A 92 13.34 -3.51 -21.21
CA GLY A 92 14.42 -2.77 -21.85
C GLY A 92 14.23 -1.26 -21.91
N VAL A 93 13.69 -0.63 -20.86
CA VAL A 93 13.74 0.83 -20.74
C VAL A 93 15.08 1.20 -20.11
N LYS A 94 16.04 1.57 -20.97
CA LYS A 94 17.18 2.41 -20.56
C LYS A 94 16.71 3.84 -20.37
#